data_AF-A0A965Y1Z1-F1
#
_entry.id   AF-A0A965Y1Z1-F1
#
_cell.length_a   1.000
_cell.length_b   1.000
_cell.length_c   1.000
_cell.angle_alpha   90.00
_cell.angle_beta   90.00
_cell.angle_gamma   90.00
#
_symmetry.space_group_name_H-M   'P 1'
#
loop_
_entity.id
_entity.type
_entity.pdbx_description
1 polymer ?
#
loop_
_entity_poly.entity_id
_entity_poly.type
_entity_poly.pdbx_seq_one_letter_code
_entity_poly.pdbx_strand_id
1 'polypeptide(L)'
;MDELLSLYTPQTLTHAVNKIKPENLYLTKTLDKKAPIFSPTETVMFDVTEGRRDLAPMGHPGDPAVRVDMAETFKTYSVTAPQIFMEDPVKAADVAGRRMAGQSPITVGTNANPVLSAFNQYVAQKQKNMVDSIARRIEWMWVQLITTGKIDYTGPNGRRFKVEYGWNTNLCNLTASAPWDGAAANQGDPLLQLQQWRRDYATMNGFNPSVWILGTAAADAFKANANVKAWLRSPAVQYMQANIGNNADLVTPVANIPGVGQLVEHSAVLPNDIRAGVSAAIPE
;
A
#
# COMPACT_ATOMS: atom_id res chain seq x y z
N MET A 1 -25.09 -35.33 -10.67
CA MET A 1 -23.78 -34.65 -10.55
C MET A 1 -23.59 -33.66 -11.69
N ASP A 2 -23.93 -34.04 -12.93
CA ASP A 2 -23.91 -33.15 -14.12
C ASP A 2 -24.72 -31.85 -13.96
N GLU A 3 -25.95 -31.91 -13.45
CA GLU A 3 -26.76 -30.69 -13.24
C GLU A 3 -26.12 -29.70 -12.26
N LEU A 4 -25.45 -30.19 -11.22
CA LEU A 4 -24.74 -29.33 -10.25
C LEU A 4 -23.47 -28.72 -10.85
N LEU A 5 -22.77 -29.45 -11.71
CA LEU A 5 -21.57 -28.96 -12.39
C LEU A 5 -21.93 -27.90 -13.45
N SER A 6 -23.09 -28.06 -14.11
CA SER A 6 -23.58 -27.14 -15.13
C SER A 6 -23.84 -25.70 -14.63
N LEU A 7 -24.04 -25.53 -13.32
CA LEU A 7 -24.20 -24.22 -12.67
C LEU A 7 -22.88 -23.43 -12.57
N TYR A 8 -21.72 -24.07 -12.69
CA TYR A 8 -20.40 -23.47 -12.48
C TYR A 8 -19.62 -23.32 -13.79
N THR A 9 -20.23 -22.71 -14.80
CA THR A 9 -19.52 -22.34 -16.02
C THR A 9 -18.58 -21.14 -15.77
N PRO A 10 -17.54 -20.94 -16.60
CA PRO A 10 -16.69 -19.76 -16.49
C PRO A 10 -17.46 -18.44 -16.51
N GLN A 11 -18.60 -18.39 -17.20
CA GLN A 11 -19.46 -17.20 -17.26
C GLN A 11 -20.14 -16.92 -15.91
N THR A 12 -20.71 -17.95 -15.26
CA THR A 12 -21.38 -17.77 -13.97
C THR A 12 -20.37 -17.44 -12.86
N LEU A 13 -19.20 -18.08 -12.88
CA LEU A 13 -18.10 -17.79 -11.95
C LEU A 13 -17.55 -16.38 -12.14
N THR A 14 -17.33 -15.93 -13.38
CA THR A 14 -16.86 -14.56 -13.67
C THR A 14 -17.86 -13.51 -13.20
N HIS A 15 -19.16 -13.75 -13.44
CA HIS A 15 -20.20 -12.84 -12.98
C HIS A 15 -20.26 -12.75 -11.44
N ALA A 16 -20.00 -13.86 -10.73
CA ALA A 16 -19.90 -13.85 -9.27
C ALA A 16 -18.69 -13.03 -8.79
N VAL A 17 -17.51 -13.24 -9.41
CA VAL A 17 -16.28 -12.51 -9.07
C VAL A 17 -16.44 -11.00 -9.25
N ASN A 18 -17.07 -10.54 -10.33
CA ASN A 18 -17.29 -9.12 -10.59
C ASN A 18 -18.17 -8.41 -9.54
N LYS A 19 -18.92 -9.16 -8.72
CA LYS A 19 -19.73 -8.61 -7.61
C LYS A 19 -18.97 -8.57 -6.29
N ILE A 20 -17.84 -9.25 -6.18
CA ILE A 20 -17.03 -9.27 -4.97
C ILE A 20 -16.38 -7.91 -4.82
N LYS A 21 -16.62 -7.26 -3.68
CA LYS A 21 -15.86 -6.08 -3.28
C LYS A 21 -14.57 -6.57 -2.63
N PRO A 22 -13.39 -6.24 -3.18
CA PRO A 22 -12.13 -6.62 -2.56
C PRO A 22 -11.96 -5.93 -1.21
N GLU A 23 -11.10 -6.51 -0.37
CA GLU A 23 -10.60 -5.83 0.83
C GLU A 23 -10.07 -4.42 0.52
N ASN A 24 -10.51 -3.46 1.32
CA ASN A 24 -10.09 -2.08 1.23
C ASN A 24 -8.81 -1.88 2.07
N LEU A 25 -7.68 -1.68 1.41
CA LEU A 25 -6.36 -1.54 2.05
C LEU A 25 -5.87 -0.09 1.98
N TYR A 26 -5.08 0.32 2.97
CA TYR A 26 -4.78 1.74 3.19
C TYR A 26 -3.88 2.35 2.11
N LEU A 27 -2.77 1.71 1.75
CA LEU A 27 -1.82 2.25 0.77
C LEU A 27 -2.42 2.25 -0.62
N THR A 28 -3.12 1.19 -0.99
CA THR A 28 -3.88 1.12 -2.25
C THR A 28 -4.90 2.27 -2.31
N LYS A 29 -5.71 2.47 -1.27
CA LYS A 29 -6.67 3.58 -1.22
C LYS A 29 -6.03 4.98 -1.29
N THR A 30 -4.84 5.15 -0.70
CA THR A 30 -4.18 6.46 -0.58
C THR A 30 -3.31 6.81 -1.78
N LEU A 31 -2.72 5.83 -2.46
CA LEU A 31 -1.80 6.04 -3.57
C LEU A 31 -2.46 5.78 -4.92
N ASP A 32 -3.36 4.81 -5.00
CA ASP A 32 -4.06 4.42 -6.23
C ASP A 32 -5.32 5.29 -6.47
N LYS A 33 -5.13 6.62 -6.53
CA LYS A 33 -6.22 7.58 -6.72
C LYS A 33 -6.65 7.76 -8.17
N LYS A 34 -5.85 7.30 -9.12
CA LYS A 34 -6.10 7.46 -10.56
C LYS A 34 -6.63 6.16 -11.15
N ALA A 35 -7.39 6.28 -12.24
CA ALA A 35 -7.85 5.09 -12.96
C ALA A 35 -6.63 4.30 -13.50
N PRO A 36 -6.66 2.96 -13.43
CA PRO A 36 -5.60 2.12 -13.99
C PRO A 36 -5.48 2.37 -15.50
N ILE A 37 -4.23 2.47 -15.96
CA ILE A 37 -3.92 2.58 -17.38
C ILE A 37 -3.84 1.17 -17.95
N PHE A 38 -4.68 0.85 -18.92
CA PHE A 38 -4.68 -0.44 -19.58
C PHE A 38 -3.85 -0.36 -20.87
N SER A 39 -2.86 -1.23 -21.00
CA SER A 39 -2.15 -1.45 -22.25
C SER A 39 -2.84 -2.57 -23.04
N PRO A 40 -2.95 -2.47 -24.38
CA PRO A 40 -3.42 -3.57 -25.22
C PRO A 40 -2.40 -4.73 -25.29
N THR A 41 -1.14 -4.49 -24.88
CA THR A 41 -0.06 -5.48 -24.85
C THR A 41 0.29 -5.88 -23.41
N GLU A 42 1.00 -7.01 -23.26
CA GLU A 42 1.50 -7.47 -21.95
C GLU A 42 2.49 -6.49 -21.29
N THR A 43 3.16 -5.67 -22.11
CA THR A 43 4.06 -4.62 -21.66
C THR A 43 3.33 -3.29 -21.57
N VAL A 44 3.58 -2.57 -20.48
CA VAL A 44 3.19 -1.18 -20.28
C VAL A 44 4.42 -0.32 -20.51
N MET A 45 4.32 0.63 -21.44
CA MET A 45 5.35 1.63 -21.68
C MET A 45 4.88 2.98 -21.15
N PHE A 46 5.73 3.67 -20.41
CA PHE A 46 5.45 5.01 -19.93
C PHE A 46 6.68 5.89 -20.04
N ASP A 47 6.46 7.15 -20.40
CA ASP A 47 7.50 8.16 -20.50
C ASP A 47 7.53 8.98 -19.21
N VAL A 48 8.73 9.15 -18.66
CA VAL A 48 8.98 10.05 -17.54
C VAL A 48 9.73 11.27 -18.05
N THR A 49 9.11 12.43 -17.88
CA THR A 49 9.71 13.74 -18.13
C THR A 49 10.20 14.32 -16.80
N GLU A 50 11.48 14.68 -16.74
CA GLU A 50 12.03 15.39 -15.57
C GLU A 50 11.81 16.89 -15.77
N GLY A 51 11.02 17.51 -14.90
CA GLY A 51 10.73 18.95 -14.97
C GLY A 51 11.92 19.80 -14.56
N ARG A 52 12.13 20.93 -15.25
CA ARG A 52 13.19 21.91 -14.94
C ARG A 52 12.63 23.08 -14.12
N ARG A 53 13.49 23.70 -13.31
CA ARG A 53 13.16 24.89 -12.49
C ARG A 53 14.17 26.02 -12.73
N ASP A 54 14.47 26.28 -13.99
CA ASP A 54 15.47 27.26 -14.34
C ASP A 54 14.94 28.69 -14.19
N LEU A 55 15.78 29.56 -13.65
CA LEU A 55 15.48 30.99 -13.59
C LEU A 55 15.85 31.65 -14.92
N ALA A 56 14.99 32.55 -15.38
CA ALA A 56 15.29 33.35 -16.55
C ALA A 56 16.49 34.28 -16.28
N PRO A 57 17.42 34.45 -17.23
CA PRO A 57 18.50 35.42 -17.11
C PRO A 57 17.92 36.84 -17.08
N MET A 58 18.50 37.71 -16.25
CA MET A 58 18.14 39.13 -16.18
C MET A 58 19.07 39.96 -17.08
N GLY A 59 18.56 41.05 -17.66
CA GLY A 59 19.34 41.96 -18.51
C GLY A 59 18.84 43.41 -18.40
N HIS A 60 19.65 44.34 -18.91
CA HIS A 60 19.35 45.77 -18.95
C HIS A 60 18.89 46.21 -20.36
N PRO A 61 18.24 47.37 -20.49
CA PRO A 61 17.86 47.90 -21.80
C PRO A 61 19.08 48.08 -22.71
N GLY A 62 19.10 47.37 -23.84
CA GLY A 62 20.21 47.37 -24.81
C GLY A 62 21.06 46.10 -24.82
N ASP A 63 20.90 45.21 -23.84
CA ASP A 63 21.62 43.93 -23.82
C ASP A 63 21.07 42.96 -24.89
N PRO A 64 21.94 42.19 -25.56
CA PRO A 64 21.49 41.15 -26.49
C PRO A 64 20.82 39.99 -25.74
N ALA A 65 19.85 39.34 -26.37
CA ALA A 65 19.19 38.18 -25.80
C ALA A 65 20.18 37.03 -25.56
N VAL A 66 20.16 36.46 -24.35
CA VAL A 66 20.95 35.27 -24.01
C VAL A 66 20.27 34.05 -24.62
N ARG A 67 21.03 33.24 -25.37
CA ARG A 67 20.53 31.96 -25.88
C ARG A 67 20.41 30.97 -24.73
N VAL A 68 19.19 30.52 -24.47
CA VAL A 68 18.89 29.50 -23.46
C VAL A 68 18.40 28.24 -24.16
N ASP A 69 18.89 27.07 -23.73
CA ASP A 69 18.36 25.78 -24.17
C ASP A 69 17.47 25.20 -23.07
N MET A 70 16.16 25.31 -23.27
CA MET A 70 15.11 24.83 -22.37
C MET A 70 14.43 23.58 -22.93
N ALA A 71 15.07 22.84 -23.84
CA ALA A 71 14.51 21.58 -24.31
C ALA A 71 14.34 20.57 -23.16
N GLU A 72 13.17 19.93 -23.11
CA GLU A 72 12.85 18.85 -22.19
C GLU A 72 13.06 17.50 -22.89
N THR A 73 13.65 16.56 -22.18
CA THR A 73 13.86 15.19 -22.65
C THR A 73 13.00 14.25 -21.82
N PHE A 74 12.49 13.19 -22.45
CA PHE A 74 11.77 12.12 -21.77
C PHE A 74 12.60 10.84 -21.77
N LYS A 75 12.41 10.01 -20.74
CA LYS A 75 12.94 8.64 -20.68
C LYS A 75 11.77 7.67 -20.74
N THR A 76 11.79 6.76 -21.70
CA THR A 76 10.79 5.70 -21.82
C THR A 76 11.17 4.52 -20.94
N TYR A 77 10.24 4.10 -20.09
CA TYR A 77 10.33 2.88 -19.30
C TYR A 77 9.34 1.85 -19.85
N SER A 78 9.74 0.59 -19.82
CA SER A 78 8.86 -0.53 -20.16
C SER A 78 8.83 -1.51 -19.00
N VAL A 79 7.62 -1.93 -18.62
CA VAL A 79 7.39 -2.87 -17.53
C VAL A 79 6.40 -3.93 -17.99
N THR A 80 6.77 -5.19 -17.87
CA THR A 80 5.84 -6.32 -18.01
C THR A 80 5.24 -6.61 -16.64
N ALA A 81 3.91 -6.51 -16.52
CA ALA A 81 3.24 -6.77 -15.25
C ALA A 81 3.32 -8.26 -14.87
N PRO A 82 3.52 -8.59 -13.59
CA PRO A 82 3.49 -9.98 -13.15
C PRO A 82 2.05 -10.50 -13.17
N GLN A 83 1.87 -11.75 -13.62
CA GLN A 83 0.58 -12.42 -13.59
C GLN A 83 0.45 -13.22 -12.29
N ILE A 84 -0.70 -13.11 -11.63
CA ILE A 84 -1.02 -13.84 -10.40
C ILE A 84 -1.97 -14.98 -10.77
N PHE A 85 -1.51 -16.21 -10.55
CA PHE A 85 -2.30 -17.42 -10.77
C PHE A 85 -2.54 -18.11 -9.43
N MET A 86 -3.79 -18.45 -9.15
CA MET A 86 -4.18 -19.19 -7.95
C MET A 86 -5.25 -20.22 -8.30
N GLU A 87 -5.13 -21.38 -7.70
CA GLU A 87 -6.14 -22.42 -7.74
C GLU A 87 -6.47 -22.84 -6.31
N ASP A 88 -7.74 -23.11 -6.04
CA ASP A 88 -8.17 -23.71 -4.79
C ASP A 88 -9.16 -24.85 -5.11
N PRO A 89 -8.73 -26.11 -5.02
CA PRO A 89 -9.58 -27.23 -5.38
C PRO A 89 -10.73 -27.39 -4.39
N VAL A 90 -11.88 -27.79 -4.92
CA VAL A 90 -13.07 -28.14 -4.15
C VAL A 90 -13.14 -29.67 -4.08
N LYS A 91 -12.89 -30.24 -2.90
CA LYS A 91 -12.92 -31.70 -2.70
C LYS A 91 -14.35 -32.19 -2.49
N ALA A 92 -14.69 -33.36 -3.03
CA ALA A 92 -16.01 -33.96 -2.87
C ALA A 92 -16.39 -34.21 -1.39
N ALA A 93 -15.42 -34.57 -0.56
CA ALA A 93 -15.61 -34.74 0.89
C ALA A 93 -16.00 -33.43 1.60
N ASP A 94 -15.50 -32.28 1.12
CA ASP A 94 -15.93 -30.99 1.63
C ASP A 94 -17.38 -30.73 1.28
N VAL A 95 -17.87 -31.15 0.11
CA VAL A 95 -19.26 -30.85 -0.32
C VAL A 95 -20.30 -31.62 0.50
N ALA A 96 -20.03 -32.90 0.78
CA ALA A 96 -21.01 -33.79 1.41
C ALA A 96 -21.30 -33.45 2.88
N GLY A 97 -20.36 -32.82 3.59
CA GLY A 97 -20.47 -32.51 5.03
C GLY A 97 -20.75 -31.04 5.36
N ARG A 98 -20.93 -30.16 4.37
CA ARG A 98 -21.09 -28.71 4.63
C ARG A 98 -22.51 -28.36 5.03
N ARG A 99 -22.60 -27.40 5.93
CA ARG A 99 -23.82 -26.81 6.44
C ARG A 99 -23.67 -25.30 6.48
N MET A 100 -24.78 -24.59 6.35
CA MET A 100 -24.79 -23.16 6.64
C MET A 100 -24.71 -22.93 8.15
N ALA A 101 -24.13 -21.80 8.57
CA ALA A 101 -24.18 -21.38 9.96
C ALA A 101 -25.66 -21.22 10.39
N GLY A 102 -26.04 -21.83 11.51
CA GLY A 102 -27.43 -21.85 12.01
C GLY A 102 -28.26 -23.08 11.60
N GLN A 103 -27.75 -23.97 10.73
CA GLN A 103 -28.45 -25.22 10.39
C GLN A 103 -28.19 -26.31 11.44
N SER A 104 -29.24 -27.07 11.79
CA SER A 104 -29.16 -28.20 12.72
C SER A 104 -28.13 -29.23 12.24
N PRO A 105 -27.19 -29.68 13.09
CA PRO A 105 -26.19 -30.69 12.75
C PRO A 105 -26.79 -32.06 12.42
N ILE A 106 -28.04 -32.33 12.80
CA ILE A 106 -28.68 -33.66 12.73
C ILE A 106 -29.44 -33.86 11.41
N THR A 107 -29.98 -32.79 10.81
CA THR A 107 -30.75 -32.84 9.55
C THR A 107 -29.91 -32.48 8.31
N VAL A 108 -28.59 -32.64 8.39
CA VAL A 108 -27.68 -32.37 7.27
C VAL A 108 -27.88 -33.47 6.22
N GLY A 109 -28.32 -33.09 5.02
CA GLY A 109 -28.50 -34.01 3.88
C GLY A 109 -29.94 -34.48 3.61
N THR A 110 -30.92 -34.16 4.45
CA THR A 110 -32.32 -34.60 4.24
C THR A 110 -33.07 -33.75 3.19
N ASN A 111 -32.59 -32.55 2.89
CA ASN A 111 -33.17 -31.63 1.90
C ASN A 111 -32.10 -31.20 0.89
N ALA A 112 -32.37 -31.30 -0.42
CA ALA A 112 -31.42 -30.97 -1.48
C ALA A 112 -31.08 -29.46 -1.58
N ASN A 113 -32.04 -28.60 -1.24
CA ASN A 113 -31.92 -27.14 -1.33
C ASN A 113 -30.85 -26.53 -0.36
N PRO A 114 -30.79 -26.89 0.93
CA PRO A 114 -29.77 -26.36 1.85
C PRO A 114 -28.34 -26.85 1.58
N VAL A 115 -28.17 -28.00 0.94
CA VAL A 115 -26.83 -28.50 0.55
C VAL A 115 -26.28 -27.67 -0.61
N LEU A 116 -27.13 -27.34 -1.60
CA LEU A 116 -26.77 -26.47 -2.71
C LEU A 116 -26.44 -25.04 -2.25
N SER A 117 -27.21 -24.48 -1.32
CA SER A 117 -26.93 -23.14 -0.77
C SER A 117 -25.62 -23.11 0.03
N ALA A 118 -25.35 -24.13 0.85
CA ALA A 118 -24.08 -24.26 1.57
C ALA A 118 -22.88 -24.39 0.61
N PHE A 119 -23.05 -25.12 -0.49
CA PHE A 119 -22.03 -25.27 -1.52
C PHE A 119 -21.76 -23.95 -2.27
N ASN A 120 -22.81 -23.22 -2.66
CA ASN A 120 -22.69 -21.89 -3.28
C ASN A 120 -21.95 -20.90 -2.37
N GLN A 121 -22.27 -20.89 -1.07
CA GLN A 121 -21.58 -20.04 -0.10
C GLN A 121 -20.10 -20.42 0.03
N TYR A 122 -19.77 -21.70 0.02
CA TYR A 122 -18.39 -22.18 0.09
C TYR A 122 -17.56 -21.75 -1.14
N VAL A 123 -18.11 -21.91 -2.34
CA VAL A 123 -17.46 -21.45 -3.58
C VAL A 123 -17.28 -19.94 -3.55
N ALA A 124 -18.31 -19.19 -3.16
CA ALA A 124 -18.24 -17.73 -3.04
C ALA A 124 -17.19 -17.29 -2.01
N GLN A 125 -17.06 -18.01 -0.88
CA GLN A 125 -16.04 -17.72 0.13
C GLN A 125 -14.62 -17.98 -0.40
N LYS A 126 -14.40 -19.07 -1.15
CA LYS A 126 -13.12 -19.33 -1.81
C LYS A 126 -12.77 -18.24 -2.81
N GLN A 127 -13.72 -17.87 -3.68
CA GLN A 127 -13.54 -16.78 -4.64
C GLN A 127 -13.21 -15.46 -3.94
N LYS A 128 -13.93 -15.14 -2.86
CA LYS A 128 -13.65 -13.96 -2.04
C LYS A 128 -12.23 -13.99 -1.49
N ASN A 129 -11.82 -15.10 -0.87
CA ASN A 129 -10.48 -15.23 -0.31
C ASN A 129 -9.38 -15.07 -1.37
N MET A 130 -9.61 -15.53 -2.61
CA MET A 130 -8.69 -15.29 -3.73
C MET A 130 -8.66 -13.82 -4.16
N VAL A 131 -9.81 -13.15 -4.24
CA VAL A 131 -9.84 -11.71 -4.57
C VAL A 131 -9.12 -10.89 -3.48
N ASP A 132 -9.35 -11.23 -2.22
CA ASP A 132 -8.73 -10.57 -1.07
C ASP A 132 -7.22 -10.83 -1.03
N SER A 133 -6.74 -12.02 -1.40
CA SER A 133 -5.30 -12.29 -1.49
C SER A 133 -4.62 -11.50 -2.62
N ILE A 134 -5.32 -11.26 -3.74
CA ILE A 134 -4.83 -10.37 -4.81
C ILE A 134 -4.72 -8.93 -4.28
N ALA A 135 -5.75 -8.43 -3.58
CA ALA A 135 -5.71 -7.09 -2.99
C ALA A 135 -4.52 -6.92 -2.04
N ARG A 136 -4.28 -7.90 -1.15
CA ARG A 136 -3.12 -7.90 -0.25
C ARG A 136 -1.78 -7.97 -0.99
N ARG A 137 -1.73 -8.65 -2.14
CA ARG A 137 -0.52 -8.67 -2.99
C ARG A 137 -0.23 -7.30 -3.58
N ILE A 138 -1.25 -6.58 -4.03
CA ILE A 138 -1.11 -5.22 -4.56
C ILE A 138 -0.61 -4.29 -3.45
N GLU A 139 -1.18 -4.38 -2.25
CA GLU A 139 -0.71 -3.62 -1.08
C GLU A 139 0.76 -3.93 -0.74
N TRP A 140 1.14 -5.20 -0.76
CA TRP A 140 2.53 -5.60 -0.56
C TRP A 140 3.47 -4.99 -1.61
N MET A 141 3.06 -4.89 -2.87
CA MET A 141 3.85 -4.24 -3.92
C MET A 141 4.04 -2.74 -3.63
N TRP A 142 3.00 -2.05 -3.14
CA TRP A 142 3.11 -0.64 -2.71
C TRP A 142 4.11 -0.48 -1.57
N VAL A 143 4.06 -1.35 -0.58
CA VAL A 143 5.00 -1.36 0.55
C VAL A 143 6.44 -1.51 0.07
N GLN A 144 6.73 -2.48 -0.80
CA GLN A 144 8.07 -2.69 -1.34
C GLN A 144 8.56 -1.47 -2.13
N LEU A 145 7.67 -0.86 -2.91
CA LEU A 145 7.98 0.32 -3.71
C LEU A 145 8.33 1.52 -2.83
N ILE A 146 7.55 1.81 -1.78
CA ILE A 146 7.79 2.96 -0.88
C ILE A 146 9.06 2.77 -0.05
N THR A 147 9.33 1.55 0.41
CA THR A 147 10.44 1.27 1.35
C THR A 147 11.77 1.06 0.64
N THR A 148 11.77 0.37 -0.50
CA THR A 148 13.01 -0.03 -1.18
C THR A 148 13.18 0.58 -2.57
N GLY A 149 12.13 1.20 -3.14
CA GLY A 149 12.15 1.73 -4.51
C GLY A 149 12.14 0.67 -5.61
N LYS A 150 12.01 -0.60 -5.23
CA LYS A 150 12.01 -1.75 -6.13
C LYS A 150 11.01 -2.80 -5.65
N ILE A 151 10.59 -3.64 -6.57
CA ILE A 151 9.81 -4.84 -6.27
C ILE A 151 10.72 -6.02 -6.57
N ASP A 152 11.10 -6.80 -5.56
CA ASP A 152 11.85 -8.06 -5.70
C ASP A 152 11.03 -9.19 -5.09
N TYR A 153 10.49 -10.05 -5.95
CA TYR A 153 9.66 -11.18 -5.57
C TYR A 153 10.23 -12.46 -6.16
N THR A 154 10.28 -13.53 -5.35
CA THR A 154 10.62 -14.87 -5.82
C THR A 154 9.43 -15.79 -5.53
N GLY A 155 8.82 -16.31 -6.60
CA GLY A 155 7.67 -17.20 -6.45
C GLY A 155 8.05 -18.59 -5.94
N PRO A 156 7.07 -19.42 -5.55
CA PRO A 156 7.30 -20.79 -5.08
C PRO A 156 8.08 -21.66 -6.09
N ASN A 157 7.88 -21.40 -7.38
CA ASN A 157 8.56 -22.11 -8.48
C ASN A 157 9.98 -21.56 -8.77
N GLY A 158 10.51 -20.67 -7.93
CA GLY A 158 11.85 -20.08 -8.08
C GLY A 158 11.97 -18.98 -9.14
N ARG A 159 10.89 -18.64 -9.84
CA ARG A 159 10.89 -17.53 -10.82
C ARG A 159 10.97 -16.20 -10.08
N ARG A 160 11.98 -15.40 -10.42
CA ARG A 160 12.19 -14.06 -9.87
C ARG A 160 11.49 -13.02 -10.73
N PHE A 161 10.83 -12.08 -10.07
CA PHE A 161 10.29 -10.86 -10.64
C PHE A 161 10.98 -9.69 -9.95
N LYS A 162 11.77 -8.94 -10.72
CA LYS A 162 12.47 -7.76 -10.23
C LYS A 162 12.17 -6.57 -11.13
N VAL A 163 11.62 -5.50 -10.55
CA VAL A 163 11.43 -4.20 -11.22
C VAL A 163 11.97 -3.11 -10.32
N GLU A 164 12.78 -2.23 -10.89
CA GLU A 164 13.43 -1.12 -10.18
C GLU A 164 12.96 0.19 -10.81
N TYR A 165 12.42 1.09 -10.00
CA TYR A 165 11.83 2.35 -10.47
C TYR A 165 12.82 3.52 -10.39
N GLY A 166 14.13 3.23 -10.28
CA GLY A 166 15.19 4.24 -10.30
C GLY A 166 15.20 5.17 -9.09
N TRP A 167 14.61 4.75 -7.96
CA TRP A 167 14.65 5.53 -6.72
C TRP A 167 16.08 5.57 -6.16
N ASN A 168 16.66 6.76 -6.05
CA ASN A 168 17.99 6.92 -5.47
C ASN A 168 17.89 6.84 -3.93
N THR A 169 18.33 5.70 -3.38
CA THR A 169 18.34 5.41 -1.94
C THR A 169 19.18 6.38 -1.11
N ASN A 170 20.08 7.15 -1.72
CA ASN A 170 20.96 8.08 -1.01
C ASN A 170 20.35 9.45 -0.74
N LEU A 171 19.20 9.80 -1.33
CA LEU A 171 18.61 11.15 -1.19
C LEU A 171 17.82 11.35 0.11
N CYS A 172 17.43 10.26 0.78
CA CYS A 172 16.66 10.30 2.04
C CYS A 172 17.27 9.39 3.12
N ASN A 173 18.50 8.90 2.92
CA ASN A 173 19.21 8.15 3.94
C ASN A 173 19.66 9.12 5.04
N LEU A 174 18.90 9.13 6.12
CA LEU A 174 19.18 9.95 7.28
C LEU A 174 20.24 9.26 8.13
N THR A 175 21.43 9.82 8.14
CA THR A 175 22.46 9.45 9.12
C THR A 175 21.92 9.73 10.51
N ALA A 176 21.78 8.67 11.32
CA ALA A 176 21.18 8.64 12.64
C ALA A 176 22.00 9.40 13.72
N SER A 177 22.30 10.68 13.50
CA SER A 177 23.05 11.46 14.50
C SER A 177 22.21 11.78 15.73
N ALA A 178 20.88 11.77 15.61
CA ALA A 178 19.93 12.08 16.68
C ALA A 178 18.67 11.20 16.57
N PRO A 179 18.72 9.94 17.05
CA PRO A 179 17.59 9.02 16.99
C PRO A 179 16.46 9.45 17.94
N TRP A 180 15.22 9.03 17.64
CA TRP A 180 14.03 9.41 18.42
C TRP A 180 13.94 8.70 19.77
N ASP A 181 14.50 7.49 19.86
CA ASP A 181 14.60 6.64 21.06
C ASP A 181 15.92 6.84 21.82
N GLY A 182 16.75 7.80 21.40
CA GLY A 182 18.01 8.12 22.06
C GLY A 182 17.83 8.64 23.49
N ALA A 183 18.88 8.50 24.30
CA ALA A 183 18.92 9.09 25.64
C ALA A 183 18.70 10.61 25.57
N ALA A 184 18.10 11.21 26.60
CA ALA A 184 17.64 12.61 26.61
C ALA A 184 18.69 13.65 26.17
N ALA A 185 19.99 13.38 26.36
CA ALA A 185 21.07 14.27 25.93
C ALA A 185 21.28 14.32 24.39
N ASN A 186 20.94 13.23 23.68
CA ASN A 186 21.11 13.07 22.23
C ASN A 186 19.80 12.73 21.52
N GLN A 187 18.66 12.91 22.19
CA GLN A 187 17.35 12.60 21.66
C GLN A 187 16.99 13.60 20.57
N GLY A 188 16.75 13.12 19.35
CA GLY A 188 16.29 13.96 18.24
C GLY A 188 14.91 14.54 18.51
N ASP A 189 14.61 15.72 17.95
CA ASP A 189 13.25 16.28 17.92
C ASP A 189 12.51 15.78 16.66
N PRO A 190 11.53 14.87 16.80
CA PRO A 190 10.80 14.34 15.66
C PRO A 190 10.01 15.41 14.92
N LEU A 191 9.50 16.43 15.61
CA LEU A 191 8.67 17.47 15.00
C LEU A 191 9.50 18.34 14.06
N LEU A 192 10.71 18.72 14.48
CA LEU A 192 11.65 19.48 13.65
C LEU A 192 12.18 18.65 12.48
N GLN A 193 12.52 17.38 12.73
CA GLN A 193 13.05 16.50 11.69
C GLN A 193 12.02 16.24 10.59
N LEU A 194 10.75 15.98 10.93
CA LEU A 194 9.68 15.81 9.93
C LEU A 194 9.48 17.08 9.07
N GLN A 195 9.63 18.27 9.66
CA GLN A 195 9.59 19.52 8.90
C GLN A 195 10.80 19.70 7.98
N GLN A 196 11.99 19.28 8.40
CA GLN A 196 13.19 19.30 7.56
C GLN A 196 13.00 18.36 6.36
N TRP A 197 12.59 17.11 6.60
CA TRP A 197 12.35 16.14 5.54
C TRP A 197 11.28 16.60 4.55
N ARG A 198 10.23 17.27 5.05
CA ARG A 198 9.24 17.91 4.17
C ARG A 198 9.87 18.95 3.25
N ARG A 199 10.75 19.82 3.76
CA ARG A 199 11.42 20.87 2.97
C ARG A 199 12.40 20.29 1.96
N ASP A 200 13.16 19.27 2.36
CA ASP A 200 14.11 18.60 1.47
C ASP A 200 13.38 17.91 0.33
N TYR A 201 12.30 17.18 0.66
CA TYR A 201 11.44 16.54 -0.33
C TYR A 201 10.81 17.55 -1.30
N ALA A 202 10.34 18.69 -0.78
CA ALA A 202 9.75 19.75 -1.61
C ALA A 202 10.78 20.43 -2.53
N THR A 203 12.05 20.47 -2.14
CA THR A 203 13.14 20.99 -2.96
C THR A 203 13.45 20.05 -4.13
N MET A 204 13.43 18.74 -3.88
CA MET A 204 13.73 17.71 -4.89
C MET A 204 12.56 17.48 -5.86
N ASN A 205 11.35 17.26 -5.33
CA ASN A 205 10.20 16.81 -6.10
C ASN A 205 9.21 17.93 -6.43
N GLY A 206 9.35 19.08 -5.78
CA GLY A 206 8.54 20.26 -6.07
C GLY A 206 7.13 20.27 -5.48
N PHE A 207 6.74 19.22 -4.76
CA PHE A 207 5.48 19.14 -4.02
C PHE A 207 5.73 18.71 -2.57
N ASN A 208 4.80 19.07 -1.69
CA ASN A 208 4.90 18.73 -0.28
C ASN A 208 4.22 17.37 0.00
N PRO A 209 4.86 16.46 0.76
CA PRO A 209 4.18 15.27 1.27
C PRO A 209 3.01 15.67 2.18
N SER A 210 1.95 14.85 2.18
CA SER A 210 0.73 15.07 2.96
C SER A 210 0.51 14.01 4.06
N VAL A 211 1.05 12.81 3.86
CA VAL A 211 0.90 11.67 4.77
C VAL A 211 2.29 11.11 5.06
N TRP A 212 2.55 10.85 6.33
CA TRP A 212 3.76 10.21 6.83
C TRP A 212 3.38 8.84 7.39
N ILE A 213 4.09 7.81 6.93
CA ILE A 213 3.83 6.43 7.34
C ILE A 213 4.98 5.97 8.23
N LEU A 214 4.64 5.45 9.40
CA LEU A 214 5.58 5.01 10.43
C LEU A 214 5.43 3.50 10.66
N GLY A 215 6.56 2.82 10.89
CA GLY A 215 6.59 1.51 11.52
C GLY A 215 6.17 1.58 12.98
N THR A 216 5.91 0.43 13.60
CA THR A 216 5.46 0.34 15.01
C THR A 216 6.50 0.89 15.98
N ALA A 217 7.79 0.52 15.83
CA ALA A 217 8.85 1.01 16.70
C ALA A 217 9.08 2.52 16.53
N ALA A 218 9.07 3.03 15.29
CA ALA A 218 9.13 4.46 15.02
C ALA A 218 7.94 5.23 15.64
N ALA A 219 6.72 4.68 15.58
CA ALA A 219 5.54 5.29 16.17
C ALA A 219 5.61 5.32 17.71
N ASP A 220 6.11 4.26 18.34
CA ASP A 220 6.31 4.21 19.79
C ASP A 220 7.41 5.17 20.24
N ALA A 221 8.53 5.24 19.51
CA ALA A 221 9.60 6.21 19.76
C ALA A 221 9.09 7.65 19.63
N PHE A 222 8.27 7.93 18.62
CA PHE A 222 7.63 9.24 18.44
C PHE A 222 6.74 9.62 19.63
N LYS A 223 5.84 8.71 20.06
CA LYS A 223 4.94 8.94 21.20
C LYS A 223 5.70 9.08 22.52
N ALA A 224 6.81 8.36 22.68
CA ALA A 224 7.62 8.37 23.89
C ALA A 224 8.47 9.64 24.08
N ASN A 225 8.79 10.34 23.00
CA ASN A 225 9.69 11.50 22.97
C ASN A 225 9.19 12.68 23.83
N ALA A 226 10.10 13.31 24.58
CA ALA A 226 9.76 14.39 25.50
C ALA A 226 9.22 15.64 24.77
N ASN A 227 9.78 15.97 23.61
CA ASN A 227 9.37 17.14 22.81
C ASN A 227 7.95 16.95 22.25
N VAL A 228 7.65 15.73 21.79
CA VAL A 228 6.30 15.37 21.33
C VAL A 228 5.30 15.45 22.48
N LYS A 229 5.61 14.86 23.66
CA LYS A 229 4.74 14.95 24.84
C LYS A 229 4.48 16.40 25.27
N ALA A 230 5.49 17.27 25.21
CA ALA A 230 5.33 18.68 25.52
C ALA A 230 4.37 19.37 24.52
N TRP A 231 4.53 19.10 23.23
CA TRP A 231 3.66 19.62 22.18
C TRP A 231 2.21 19.13 22.32
N LEU A 232 2.00 17.84 22.61
CA LEU A 232 0.69 17.22 22.86
C LEU A 232 -0.05 17.80 24.07
N ARG A 233 0.68 18.31 25.08
CA ARG A 233 0.09 18.94 26.26
C ARG A 233 -0.43 20.35 26.00
N SER A 234 -0.05 20.97 24.89
CA SER A 234 -0.53 22.31 24.56
C SER A 234 -2.04 22.27 24.21
N PRO A 235 -2.87 23.16 24.80
CA PRO A 235 -4.34 23.08 24.63
C PRO A 235 -4.79 23.15 23.17
N ALA A 236 -4.14 23.98 22.34
CA ALA A 236 -4.46 24.12 20.92
C ALA A 236 -4.27 22.81 20.14
N VAL A 237 -3.25 22.02 20.47
CA VAL A 237 -2.96 20.75 19.82
C VAL A 237 -3.97 19.67 20.23
N GLN A 238 -4.42 19.68 21.48
CA GLN A 238 -5.44 18.74 21.96
C GLN A 238 -6.77 18.89 21.23
N TYR A 239 -7.20 20.13 20.97
CA TYR A 239 -8.38 20.39 20.15
C TYR A 239 -8.23 19.91 18.70
N MET A 240 -7.03 20.02 18.11
CA MET A 240 -6.77 19.53 16.76
C MET A 240 -6.75 18.00 16.66
N GLN A 241 -6.28 17.33 17.71
CA GLN A 241 -6.20 15.87 17.73
C GLN A 241 -7.52 15.18 18.04
N ALA A 242 -8.46 15.88 18.69
CA ALA A 242 -9.80 15.38 18.95
C ALA A 242 -10.61 15.04 17.67
N ASN A 243 -10.18 15.53 16.50
CA ASN A 243 -10.82 15.28 15.19
C ASN A 243 -10.11 14.21 14.34
N ILE A 244 -9.10 13.53 14.87
CA ILE A 244 -8.47 12.42 14.17
C ILE A 244 -9.43 11.23 14.24
N GLY A 245 -10.02 10.86 13.10
CA GLY A 245 -10.99 9.78 13.02
C GLY A 245 -10.48 8.47 13.61
N ASN A 246 -11.39 7.71 14.22
CA ASN A 246 -11.08 6.44 14.86
C ASN A 246 -10.82 5.37 13.79
N ASN A 247 -9.55 5.13 13.51
CA ASN A 247 -8.99 4.01 12.75
C ASN A 247 -9.33 4.01 11.24
N ALA A 248 -8.29 3.92 10.41
CA ALA A 248 -8.41 3.46 9.04
C ALA A 248 -8.09 1.96 9.00
N ASP A 249 -8.59 1.23 8.00
CA ASP A 249 -8.30 -0.20 7.88
C ASP A 249 -6.78 -0.46 7.95
N LEU A 250 -6.37 -1.33 8.89
CA LEU A 250 -4.98 -1.76 9.15
C LEU A 250 -4.00 -0.66 9.63
N VAL A 251 -4.53 0.51 9.99
CA VAL A 251 -3.72 1.70 10.17
C VAL A 251 -4.24 2.57 11.31
N THR A 252 -3.34 2.93 12.22
CA THR A 252 -3.66 3.75 13.40
C THR A 252 -3.15 5.17 13.19
N PRO A 253 -4.01 6.20 13.18
CA PRO A 253 -3.54 7.56 13.08
C PRO A 253 -2.84 7.98 14.38
N VAL A 254 -1.65 8.55 14.27
CA VAL A 254 -0.79 8.89 15.42
C VAL A 254 -0.93 10.36 15.80
N ALA A 255 -0.84 11.26 14.83
CA ALA A 255 -0.94 12.69 15.05
C ALA A 255 -1.27 13.43 13.74
N ASN A 256 -1.86 14.62 13.85
CA ASN A 256 -1.94 15.57 12.74
C ASN A 256 -1.10 16.80 13.09
N ILE A 257 -0.01 17.02 12.37
CA ILE A 257 0.95 18.10 12.67
C ILE A 257 0.70 19.26 11.69
N PRO A 258 0.37 20.47 12.19
CA PRO A 258 0.20 21.65 11.35
C PRO A 258 1.42 21.89 10.45
N GLY A 259 1.18 22.07 9.15
CA GLY A 259 2.24 22.34 8.18
C GLY A 259 3.13 21.15 7.84
N VAL A 260 2.90 19.95 8.40
CA VAL A 260 3.64 18.72 8.08
C VAL A 260 2.73 17.67 7.44
N GLY A 261 1.51 17.49 7.98
CA GLY A 261 0.53 16.53 7.49
C GLY A 261 0.11 15.50 8.52
N GLN A 262 -0.54 14.44 8.06
CA GLN A 262 -1.05 13.38 8.90
C GLN A 262 0.01 12.29 9.12
N LEU A 263 0.28 11.94 10.38
CA LEU A 263 1.14 10.85 10.78
C LEU A 263 0.31 9.61 11.08
N VAL A 264 0.78 8.50 10.54
CA VAL A 264 -0.01 7.29 10.44
C VAL A 264 0.89 6.09 10.70
N GLU A 265 0.52 5.26 11.68
CA GLU A 265 1.21 4.01 12.02
C GLU A 265 0.61 2.87 11.20
N HIS A 266 1.46 2.18 10.45
CA HIS A 266 1.07 1.02 9.67
C HIS A 266 1.42 -0.27 10.43
N SER A 267 0.48 -0.73 11.26
CA SER A 267 0.63 -1.94 12.07
C SER A 267 0.30 -3.23 11.32
N ALA A 268 -0.04 -3.16 10.02
CA ALA A 268 -0.40 -4.34 9.27
C ALA A 268 0.79 -5.30 9.13
N VAL A 269 0.53 -6.58 9.41
CA VAL A 269 1.50 -7.65 9.26
C VAL A 269 1.07 -8.52 8.10
N LEU A 270 1.93 -8.65 7.10
CA LEU A 270 1.63 -9.45 5.92
C LEU A 270 2.25 -10.85 6.08
N PRO A 271 1.50 -11.93 5.80
CA PRO A 271 2.05 -13.28 5.85
C PRO A 271 3.12 -13.45 4.76
N ASN A 272 4.28 -13.98 5.11
CA ASN A 272 5.35 -14.26 4.14
C ASN A 272 5.04 -15.51 3.32
N ASP A 273 5.42 -15.47 2.04
CA ASP A 273 5.15 -16.55 1.09
C ASP A 273 6.05 -17.79 1.26
N ILE A 274 7.21 -17.68 1.94
CA ILE A 274 8.28 -18.70 1.89
C ILE A 274 8.54 -19.38 3.24
N ARG A 275 8.12 -18.80 4.37
CA ARG A 275 8.20 -19.42 5.70
C ARG A 275 7.00 -18.99 6.52
N ALA A 276 6.52 -19.87 7.39
CA ALA A 276 5.50 -19.61 8.40
C ALA A 276 5.98 -18.55 9.42
N GLY A 277 6.14 -17.32 8.96
CA GLY A 277 6.62 -16.16 9.69
C GLY A 277 5.85 -14.95 9.19
N VAL A 278 5.30 -14.20 10.13
CA VAL A 278 4.47 -13.02 9.90
C VAL A 278 5.43 -11.83 10.09
N SER A 279 5.71 -11.06 9.04
CA SER A 279 6.63 -9.90 9.12
C SER A 279 5.88 -8.60 8.93
N ALA A 280 6.27 -7.57 9.69
CA ALA A 280 5.74 -6.23 9.55
C ALA A 280 5.81 -5.82 8.07
N ALA A 281 4.70 -5.28 7.55
CA ALA A 281 4.68 -4.85 6.16
C ALA A 281 5.74 -3.76 5.94
N ILE A 282 5.75 -2.76 6.82
CA ILE A 282 6.76 -1.70 6.83
C ILE A 282 7.83 -2.08 7.85
N PRO A 283 9.13 -1.88 7.54
CA PRO A 283 10.21 -2.07 8.51
C PRO A 283 9.97 -1.26 9.79
N GLU A 284 10.37 -1.84 10.93
CA GLU A 284 10.22 -1.23 12.26
C GLU A 284 10.96 0.10 12.42
#